data_AF-A0AAW9JRT6-F1
#
_entry.id   AF-A0AAW9JRT6-F1
#
_cell.length_a   1.000
_cell.length_b   1.000
_cell.length_c   1.000
_cell.angle_alpha   90.00
_cell.angle_beta   90.00
_cell.angle_gamma   90.00
#
_symmetry.space_group_name_H-M   'P 1'
#
loop_
_entity.id
_entity.type
_entity.pdbx_description
1 polymer ?
#
loop_
_entity_poly.entity_id
_entity_poly.type
_entity_poly.pdbx_seq_one_letter_code
_entity_poly.pdbx_strand_id
1 'polypeptide(L)'
;MALVKRELPKDPNINDKANTKRDTQGKKVLTAQDRKNIKVTPESFSKIKTICTMKSMKNYEFIDEILEFYIANNLTEREQRILKNITSNNK
;
A
#
# COMPACT_ATOMS: atom_id res chain seq x y z
N MET A 1 -35.09 52.97 -11.43
CA MET A 1 -34.08 51.98 -10.99
C MET A 1 -34.53 50.61 -11.47
N ALA A 2 -33.72 49.93 -12.30
CA ALA A 2 -34.08 48.62 -12.85
C ALA A 2 -33.57 47.50 -11.92
N LEU A 3 -34.47 46.58 -11.55
CA LEU A 3 -34.15 45.40 -10.73
C LEU A 3 -33.32 44.40 -11.56
N VAL A 4 -32.07 44.20 -11.14
CA VAL A 4 -31.19 43.15 -11.70
C VAL A 4 -31.77 41.79 -11.29
N LYS A 5 -32.27 41.03 -12.27
CA LYS A 5 -32.72 39.65 -12.05
C LYS A 5 -31.49 38.77 -11.86
N ARG A 6 -31.25 38.30 -10.64
CA ARG A 6 -30.25 37.28 -10.35
C ARG A 6 -30.87 35.91 -10.55
N GLU A 7 -30.23 35.06 -11.36
CA GLU A 7 -30.65 33.68 -11.51
C GLU A 7 -30.38 32.92 -10.20
N LEU A 8 -31.36 32.14 -9.75
CA LEU A 8 -31.25 31.33 -8.55
C LEU A 8 -30.34 30.12 -8.85
N PRO A 9 -29.49 29.70 -7.89
CA PRO A 9 -28.64 28.53 -8.08
C PRO A 9 -29.51 27.31 -8.34
N LYS A 10 -29.18 26.58 -9.41
CA LYS A 10 -29.88 25.35 -9.82
C LYS A 10 -29.80 24.31 -8.70
N ASP A 11 -30.94 23.79 -8.28
CA ASP A 11 -31.00 22.73 -7.27
C ASP A 11 -30.20 21.49 -7.72
N PRO A 12 -29.43 20.86 -6.84
CA PRO A 12 -28.65 19.69 -7.19
C PRO A 12 -29.59 18.54 -7.59
N ASN A 13 -29.40 18.01 -8.80
CA ASN A 13 -30.13 16.85 -9.29
C ASN A 13 -29.70 15.60 -8.51
N ILE A 14 -30.57 15.11 -7.63
CA ILE A 14 -30.34 14.00 -6.70
C ILE A 14 -30.03 12.67 -7.44
N ASN A 15 -30.34 12.58 -8.73
CA ASN A 15 -30.14 11.37 -9.53
C ASN A 15 -28.70 11.12 -9.99
N ASP A 16 -27.78 12.09 -9.83
CA ASP A 16 -26.37 11.88 -10.15
C ASP A 16 -25.69 11.11 -9.01
N LYS A 17 -25.67 9.77 -9.14
CA LYS A 17 -24.93 8.91 -8.21
C LYS A 17 -23.45 9.27 -8.25
N ALA A 18 -22.86 9.54 -7.09
CA ALA A 18 -21.42 9.73 -6.96
C ALA A 18 -20.68 8.51 -7.54
N ASN A 19 -19.64 8.76 -8.33
CA ASN A 19 -18.80 7.69 -8.88
C ASN A 19 -18.04 7.01 -7.73
N THR A 20 -18.47 5.79 -7.36
CA THR A 20 -17.87 5.00 -6.28
C THR A 20 -16.75 4.06 -6.75
N LYS A 21 -16.31 4.15 -8.01
CA LYS A 21 -15.23 3.31 -8.54
C LYS A 21 -13.91 3.68 -7.86
N ARG A 22 -13.49 2.88 -6.88
CA ARG A 22 -12.10 2.86 -6.42
C ARG A 22 -11.30 2.00 -7.39
N ASP A 23 -10.34 2.62 -8.06
CA ASP A 23 -9.39 1.89 -8.91
C ASP A 23 -8.37 1.18 -8.02
N THR A 24 -8.75 0.02 -7.47
CA THR A 24 -7.85 -0.85 -6.73
C THR A 24 -7.06 -1.70 -7.72
N GLN A 25 -6.16 -1.07 -8.47
CA GLN A 25 -5.28 -1.80 -9.38
C GLN A 25 -4.33 -2.71 -8.57
N GLY A 26 -4.65 -4.00 -8.56
CA GLY A 26 -3.66 -5.07 -8.78
C GLY A 26 -2.66 -5.42 -7.67
N LYS A 27 -2.81 -4.95 -6.43
CA LYS A 27 -2.01 -5.56 -5.34
C LYS A 27 -2.54 -6.97 -5.06
N LYS A 28 -1.67 -7.98 -5.18
CA LYS A 28 -1.96 -9.36 -4.70
C LYS A 28 -2.49 -9.25 -3.27
N VAL A 29 -3.79 -9.47 -3.09
CA VAL A 29 -4.42 -9.43 -1.77
C VAL A 29 -4.00 -10.71 -1.05
N LEU A 30 -2.90 -10.63 -0.31
CA LEU A 30 -2.48 -11.72 0.57
C LEU A 30 -3.57 -11.93 1.62
N THR A 31 -4.13 -13.13 1.63
CA THR A 31 -5.16 -13.48 2.61
C THR A 31 -4.52 -13.55 4.00
N ALA A 32 -5.33 -13.42 5.05
CA ALA A 32 -4.80 -13.51 6.42
C ALA A 32 -4.10 -14.86 6.70
N GLN A 33 -4.48 -15.91 5.96
CA GLN A 33 -3.93 -17.27 6.08
C GLN A 33 -2.50 -17.38 5.53
N ASP A 34 -2.14 -16.55 4.54
CA ASP A 34 -0.82 -16.54 3.92
C ASP A 34 0.22 -15.81 4.78
N ARG A 35 -0.22 -14.98 5.73
CA ARG A 35 0.65 -14.16 6.56
C ARG A 35 1.35 -15.00 7.62
N LYS A 36 2.68 -14.90 7.68
CA LYS A 36 3.51 -15.53 8.70
C LYS A 36 3.94 -14.53 9.77
N ASN A 37 4.17 -15.02 10.98
CA ASN A 37 4.70 -14.21 12.08
C ASN A 37 6.22 -14.34 12.16
N ILE A 38 6.89 -13.26 12.57
CA ILE A 38 8.33 -13.21 12.82
C ILE A 38 8.52 -12.56 14.19
N LYS A 39 9.36 -13.16 15.04
CA LYS A 39 9.75 -12.57 16.31
C LYS A 39 10.94 -11.63 16.08
N VAL A 40 10.83 -10.41 16.57
CA VAL A 40 11.87 -9.37 16.42
C VAL A 40 12.22 -8.79 17.79
N THR A 41 13.39 -8.14 17.88
CA THR A 41 13.80 -7.43 19.09
C THR A 41 12.88 -6.22 19.36
N PRO A 42 12.73 -5.79 20.62
CA PRO A 42 11.88 -4.65 20.98
C PRO A 42 12.28 -3.36 20.27
N GLU A 43 13.59 -3.12 20.14
CA GLU A 43 14.12 -1.93 19.47
C GLU A 43 13.73 -1.88 17.98
N SER A 44 13.89 -3.00 17.27
CA SER A 44 13.49 -3.12 15.86
C SER A 44 11.97 -2.96 15.70
N PHE A 45 11.18 -3.54 16.61
CA PHE A 45 9.74 -3.37 16.61
C PHE A 45 9.33 -1.90 16.76
N SER A 46 9.97 -1.16 17.67
CA SER A 46 9.70 0.26 17.85
C SER A 46 10.00 1.05 16.57
N LYS A 47 11.16 0.80 15.94
CA LYS A 47 11.54 1.46 14.68
C LYS A 47 10.52 1.20 13.58
N ILE A 48 10.10 -0.07 13.40
CA ILE A 48 9.08 -0.46 12.42
C ILE A 48 7.77 0.29 12.69
N LYS A 49 7.31 0.30 13.95
CA LYS A 49 6.04 0.94 14.32
C LYS A 49 6.07 2.45 14.10
N THR A 50 7.18 3.12 14.43
CA THR A 50 7.34 4.56 14.22
C THR A 50 7.29 4.88 12.72
N ILE A 51 8.03 4.15 11.88
CA ILE A 51 8.06 4.40 10.44
C ILE A 51 6.70 4.10 9.78
N CYS A 52 6.04 3.00 10.18
CA CYS A 52 4.68 2.69 9.71
C CYS A 52 3.68 3.78 10.07
N THR A 53 3.82 4.38 11.25
CA THR A 53 2.99 5.52 11.67
C THR A 53 3.22 6.73 10.78
N MET A 54 4.49 7.06 10.48
CA MET A 54 4.85 8.20 9.62
C MET A 54 4.36 8.02 8.18
N LYS A 55 4.46 6.82 7.63
CA LYS A 55 4.04 6.53 6.24
C LYS A 55 2.58 6.09 6.11
N SER A 56 1.84 5.93 7.21
CA SER A 56 0.48 5.39 7.25
C SER A 56 0.33 4.04 6.50
N MET A 57 1.28 3.12 6.72
CA MET A 57 1.30 1.80 6.09
C MET A 57 1.25 0.69 7.12
N LYS A 58 0.76 -0.49 6.73
CA LYS A 58 0.74 -1.65 7.63
C LYS A 58 2.14 -2.25 7.76
N ASN A 59 2.42 -2.83 8.91
CA ASN A 59 3.75 -3.37 9.24
C ASN A 59 4.26 -4.39 8.20
N TYR A 60 3.39 -5.27 7.69
CA TYR A 60 3.80 -6.29 6.74
C TYR A 60 4.10 -5.69 5.35
N GLU A 61 3.32 -4.71 4.89
CA GLU A 61 3.55 -4.03 3.61
C GLU A 61 4.87 -3.27 3.62
N PHE A 62 5.19 -2.65 4.76
CA PHE A 62 6.47 -1.96 4.95
C PHE A 62 7.67 -2.91 4.93
N ILE A 63 7.53 -4.09 5.54
CA ILE A 63 8.60 -5.11 5.53
C ILE A 63 8.83 -5.62 4.10
N ASP A 64 7.77 -5.86 3.34
CA ASP A 64 7.86 -6.30 1.94
C ASP A 64 8.61 -5.26 1.08
N GLU A 65 8.25 -3.97 1.20
CA GLU A 65 8.91 -2.88 0.47
C GLU A 65 10.40 -2.75 0.81
N ILE A 66 10.77 -2.89 2.09
CA ILE A 66 12.19 -2.85 2.51
C ILE A 66 12.95 -4.03 1.94
N LEU A 67 12.36 -5.22 1.94
CA LEU A 67 13.00 -6.42 1.38
C LEU A 67 13.23 -6.26 -0.12
N GLU A 68 12.23 -5.78 -0.87
CA GLU A 68 12.37 -5.48 -2.29
C GLU A 68 13.46 -4.43 -2.54
N PHE A 69 13.49 -3.37 -1.74
CA PHE A 69 14.52 -2.32 -1.82
C PHE A 69 15.92 -2.87 -1.53
N TYR A 70 16.07 -3.74 -0.53
CA TYR A 70 17.34 -4.36 -0.19
C TYR A 70 17.83 -5.29 -1.31
N ILE A 71 16.92 -6.09 -1.89
CA ILE A 71 17.22 -6.98 -3.02
C ILE A 71 17.67 -6.18 -4.24
N ALA A 72 16.99 -5.08 -4.55
CA ALA A 72 17.30 -4.26 -5.72
C ALA A 72 18.64 -3.52 -5.60
N ASN A 73 18.96 -2.96 -4.42
CA ASN A 73 20.10 -2.06 -4.26
C ASN A 73 21.36 -2.74 -3.71
N ASN A 74 21.23 -3.77 -2.87
CA ASN A 74 22.36 -4.33 -2.13
C ASN A 74 22.78 -5.73 -2.58
N LEU A 75 21.93 -6.48 -3.31
CA LEU A 75 22.30 -7.81 -3.80
C LEU A 75 22.87 -7.74 -5.22
N THR A 76 23.98 -8.46 -5.45
CA THR A 76 24.53 -8.69 -6.78
C THR A 76 23.61 -9.61 -7.60
N GLU A 77 23.70 -9.55 -8.94
CA GLU A 77 22.89 -10.40 -9.83
C GLU A 77 23.01 -11.90 -9.50
N ARG A 78 24.19 -12.35 -9.06
CA ARG A 78 24.43 -13.74 -8.67
C ARG A 78 23.65 -14.10 -7.41
N GLU A 79 23.66 -13.25 -6.38
CA GLU A 79 22.92 -13.48 -5.14
C GLU A 79 21.41 -13.42 -5.36
N GLN A 80 20.94 -12.50 -6.22
CA GLN A 80 19.53 -12.45 -6.62
C GLN A 80 19.08 -13.74 -7.33
N ARG A 81 19.92 -14.31 -8.21
CA ARG A 81 19.63 -15.59 -8.87
C ARG A 81 19.56 -16.73 -7.85
N ILE A 82 20.48 -16.78 -6.89
CA ILE A 82 20.47 -17.79 -5.81
C ILE A 82 19.17 -17.67 -4.99
N LEU A 83 18.79 -16.44 -4.61
CA LEU A 83 17.56 -16.18 -3.87
C LEU A 83 16.32 -16.63 -4.64
N LYS A 84 16.23 -16.33 -5.94
CA LYS A 84 15.13 -16.77 -6.82
C LYS A 84 15.04 -18.29 -6.91
N ASN A 85 16.18 -18.98 -6.99
CA ASN A 85 16.22 -20.44 -7.06
C ASN A 85 15.74 -21.08 -5.74
N ILE A 86 16.18 -20.56 -4.59
CA ILE A 86 15.78 -21.09 -3.26
C ILE A 86 14.29 -20.85 -3.00
N THR A 87 13.78 -19.67 -3.34
CA THR A 87 12.36 -19.31 -3.12
C THR A 87 11.41 -20.05 -4.08
N SER A 88 11.87 -20.38 -5.29
CA SER A 88 11.07 -21.14 -6.26
C SER A 88 10.99 -22.63 -5.95
N ASN A 89 12.02 -23.22 -5.34
CA ASN A 89 12.04 -24.63 -4.94
C ASN A 89 11.24 -24.94 -3.67
N ASN A 90 10.85 -23.92 -2.88
CA ASN A 90 10.07 -24.08 -1.64
C ASN A 90 8.57 -23.83 -1.84
N LYS A 91 8.09 -23.78 -3.09
CA LYS A 91 6.66 -23.75 -3.44
C LYS A 91 6.15 -25.13 -3.78
#